data_AF-A0A9N7RNE6-F1
#
_entry.id   AF-A0A9N7RNE6-F1
#
_cell.length_a   1.000
_cell.length_b   1.000
_cell.length_c   1.000
_cell.angle_alpha   90.00
_cell.angle_beta   90.00
_cell.angle_gamma   90.00
#
_symmetry.space_group_name_H-M   'P 1'
#
loop_
_entity.id
_entity.type
_entity.pdbx_description
1 polymer ?
#
loop_
_entity_poly.entity_id
_entity_poly.type
_entity_poly.pdbx_seq_one_letter_code
_entity_poly.pdbx_strand_id
1 'polypeptide(L)'
;MTTHHTLPTFYFYGSRLRLQAPAIAATSSNHTTLTSATLKSPEKGGAFLGMRAIDNLLVLRSSNPTATVSASADLESAANTVRKFYDGINRRDLASVEGIIADDCIYEDLVFPRPFVGRKSILDFFRQFMDSISRDLQFAIDDISEEDASAVGVTWHLEWKGKPFPFSKGCSFYRLDVINGQRQILYGRDCVEPATKPGDAALTIIRGVTWLLEKFPSLADRLSDAGIHWGSFYLENLSRRKPGRGFEQHLLPFPPLTPMQHPQHQRKATKNVNRAVSFESPLKLLPLHLTCGLGLALGFWVAFNIYTLTIIQNSAETLLILWAVEALVLIPLYSLFRHDTDQCSFVKAIVRATLLGLPAGALVNGLGAIVLGAPVGIQHFKKTVHWSLLMSLFTFVPAAAVYGSSWTYWHRIFAHTKPAGSTDLIIFLSAHGAVIGAWFGAWPMPLDWERPWQEWPICVTYGAIIGYSIGLVVSFGFVVYNYRVHHTKAD
;
A
#
# COMPACT_ATOMS: atom_id res chain seq x y z
N MET A 1 31.29 -7.28 -22.23
CA MET A 1 31.02 -5.83 -22.23
C MET A 1 29.66 -5.65 -21.58
N THR A 2 29.64 -5.35 -20.27
CA THR A 2 28.43 -5.13 -19.49
C THR A 2 28.16 -3.63 -19.46
N THR A 3 27.17 -3.17 -20.22
CA THR A 3 26.72 -1.77 -20.18
C THR A 3 25.87 -1.57 -18.92
N HIS A 4 26.45 -0.92 -17.91
CA HIS A 4 25.70 -0.42 -16.77
C HIS A 4 24.87 0.80 -17.20
N HIS A 5 23.56 0.61 -17.37
CA HIS A 5 22.62 1.72 -17.49
C HIS A 5 22.54 2.42 -16.13
N THR A 6 23.15 3.61 -16.03
CA THR A 6 23.03 4.47 -14.86
C THR A 6 21.68 5.18 -14.90
N LEU A 7 20.92 5.08 -13.79
CA LEU A 7 19.64 5.77 -13.62
C LEU A 7 19.86 7.30 -13.64
N PRO A 8 19.00 8.09 -14.32
CA PRO A 8 19.07 9.54 -14.28
C PRO A 8 18.71 10.07 -12.88
N THR A 9 19.41 11.13 -12.47
CA THR A 9 19.17 11.81 -11.18
C THR A 9 18.28 13.02 -11.39
N PHE A 10 17.21 13.14 -10.61
CA PHE A 10 16.23 14.22 -10.71
C PHE A 10 16.49 15.29 -9.67
N TYR A 11 16.37 16.55 -10.08
CA TYR A 11 16.38 17.68 -9.15
C TYR A 11 15.21 18.60 -9.43
N PHE A 12 14.49 18.96 -8.37
CA PHE A 12 13.54 20.06 -8.39
C PHE A 12 14.32 21.37 -8.17
N TYR A 13 14.20 22.30 -9.11
CA TYR A 13 14.64 23.67 -8.91
C TYR A 13 13.40 24.58 -8.96
N GLY A 14 12.89 24.94 -7.78
CA GLY A 14 11.60 25.63 -7.67
C GLY A 14 10.43 24.73 -8.09
N SER A 15 9.55 25.22 -8.96
CA SER A 15 8.37 24.52 -9.47
C SER A 15 8.58 23.76 -10.79
N ARG A 16 9.82 23.66 -11.28
CA ARG A 16 10.13 22.98 -12.56
C ARG A 16 10.97 21.72 -12.32
N LEU A 17 10.60 20.63 -12.99
CA LEU A 17 11.34 19.36 -13.00
C LEU A 17 12.44 19.42 -14.07
N ARG A 18 13.70 19.17 -13.68
CA ARG A 18 14.82 19.03 -14.64
C ARG A 18 15.43 17.64 -14.59
N LEU A 19 15.74 17.11 -15.77
CA LEU A 19 16.45 15.86 -15.98
C LEU A 19 17.92 16.17 -16.31
N GLN A 20 18.86 15.59 -15.55
CA GLN A 20 20.28 15.64 -15.91
C GLN A 20 20.73 14.28 -16.43
N ALA A 21 21.14 14.22 -17.70
CA ALA A 21 21.77 13.04 -18.27
C ALA A 21 23.19 12.85 -17.69
N PRO A 22 23.65 11.60 -17.46
CA PRO A 22 25.01 11.36 -16.99
C PRO A 22 26.03 11.78 -18.06
N ALA A 23 27.07 12.51 -17.64
CA ALA A 23 28.20 12.83 -18.51
C ALA A 23 29.02 11.57 -18.78
N ILE A 24 29.10 11.14 -20.03
CA ILE A 24 30.00 10.06 -20.46
C ILE A 24 31.42 10.64 -20.49
N ALA A 25 32.20 10.40 -19.43
CA ALA A 25 33.64 10.60 -19.47
C ALA A 25 34.26 9.45 -20.30
N ALA A 26 34.59 9.73 -21.56
CA ALA A 26 35.32 8.79 -22.39
C ALA A 26 36.77 8.65 -21.88
N THR A 27 37.06 7.62 -21.09
CA THR A 27 38.44 7.16 -20.86
C THR A 27 38.94 6.42 -22.10
N SER A 28 39.63 7.16 -22.96
CA SER A 28 40.54 6.62 -23.97
C SER A 28 41.91 6.39 -23.33
N SER A 29 42.41 5.16 -23.32
CA SER A 29 43.84 4.91 -23.21
C SER A 29 44.22 3.64 -23.98
N ASN A 30 44.46 3.82 -25.27
CA ASN A 30 45.31 2.93 -26.04
C ASN A 30 46.79 3.26 -25.74
N HIS A 31 47.56 2.20 -25.60
CA HIS A 31 49.03 2.10 -25.57
C HIS A 31 49.82 3.32 -26.06
N THR A 32 50.81 3.75 -25.28
CA THR A 32 51.96 4.52 -25.77
C THR A 32 53.25 3.80 -25.38
N THR A 33 54.10 3.54 -26.37
CA THR A 33 55.46 3.04 -26.22
C THR A 33 56.43 4.18 -26.55
N LEU A 34 57.41 4.43 -25.66
CA LEU A 34 58.67 5.19 -25.84
C LEU A 34 58.49 6.71 -26.09
N THR A 35 59.29 7.67 -25.57
CA THR A 35 60.61 7.65 -24.90
C THR A 35 60.87 9.02 -24.24
N SER A 36 61.60 8.99 -23.12
CA SER A 36 62.69 9.90 -22.72
C SER A 36 62.45 11.33 -22.17
N ALA A 37 62.97 11.48 -20.94
CA ALA A 37 63.83 12.54 -20.41
C ALA A 37 63.26 13.92 -19.99
N THR A 38 63.23 14.08 -18.66
CA THR A 38 63.63 15.25 -17.85
C THR A 38 64.42 16.37 -18.53
N LEU A 39 63.97 17.63 -18.36
CA LEU A 39 64.75 18.69 -17.68
C LEU A 39 63.88 19.93 -17.31
N LYS A 40 64.41 20.69 -16.34
CA LYS A 40 63.84 21.81 -15.56
C LYS A 40 63.59 23.11 -16.36
N SER A 41 62.70 23.95 -15.79
CA SER A 41 62.45 25.39 -16.06
C SER A 41 63.73 26.26 -16.04
N PRO A 42 63.78 27.55 -16.50
CA PRO A 42 62.75 28.59 -16.25
C PRO A 42 62.44 29.60 -17.40
N GLU A 43 61.29 30.25 -17.22
CA GLU A 43 60.90 31.66 -17.48
C GLU A 43 61.90 32.69 -18.08
N LYS A 44 61.45 33.45 -19.10
CA LYS A 44 61.26 34.93 -19.20
C LYS A 44 61.64 35.60 -20.55
N GLY A 45 60.76 36.52 -20.98
CA GLY A 45 61.02 37.66 -21.91
C GLY A 45 60.95 37.32 -23.39
N GLY A 46 59.95 37.76 -24.18
CA GLY A 46 59.84 39.09 -24.80
C GLY A 46 60.71 39.17 -26.07
N ALA A 47 60.38 39.79 -27.20
CA ALA A 47 59.24 40.48 -27.77
C ALA A 47 59.64 40.85 -29.23
N PHE A 48 58.66 41.21 -30.09
CA PHE A 48 58.84 41.98 -31.35
C PHE A 48 59.60 41.28 -32.51
N LEU A 49 59.36 41.48 -33.82
CA LEU A 49 58.90 42.57 -34.68
C LEU A 49 58.72 41.90 -36.09
N GLY A 50 57.83 42.19 -37.04
CA GLY A 50 56.80 43.20 -37.22
C GLY A 50 56.14 43.09 -38.62
N MET A 51 54.96 43.72 -38.73
CA MET A 51 54.35 44.46 -39.87
C MET A 51 53.88 43.68 -41.12
N ARG A 52 52.56 43.64 -41.40
CA ARG A 52 51.70 44.64 -42.13
C ARG A 52 52.06 44.68 -43.64
N ALA A 53 51.16 44.68 -44.63
CA ALA A 53 49.82 45.28 -44.69
C ALA A 53 49.11 44.97 -46.05
N ILE A 54 47.76 45.06 -46.06
CA ILE A 54 46.89 45.81 -47.02
C ILE A 54 46.45 45.20 -48.40
N ASP A 55 45.12 45.34 -48.61
CA ASP A 55 44.26 45.52 -49.80
C ASP A 55 43.71 44.38 -50.70
N ASN A 56 42.37 44.23 -50.58
CA ASN A 56 41.30 44.29 -51.59
C ASN A 56 41.52 43.70 -53.00
N LEU A 57 40.65 42.74 -53.37
CA LEU A 57 40.12 42.65 -54.73
C LEU A 57 38.67 42.10 -54.75
N LEU A 58 37.73 42.96 -55.17
CA LEU A 58 36.37 42.64 -55.58
C LEU A 58 36.38 42.11 -57.02
N VAL A 59 35.80 40.93 -57.29
CA VAL A 59 35.29 40.57 -58.64
C VAL A 59 34.00 39.73 -58.54
N LEU A 60 32.89 40.41 -58.82
CA LEU A 60 31.68 40.04 -59.59
C LEU A 60 30.96 38.69 -59.42
N ARG A 61 29.66 38.86 -59.10
CA ARG A 61 28.51 37.94 -59.29
C ARG A 61 28.52 37.18 -60.62
N SER A 62 28.21 35.89 -60.55
CA SER A 62 27.47 35.18 -61.60
C SER A 62 26.26 34.49 -60.97
N SER A 63 25.10 34.75 -61.56
CA SER A 63 23.79 34.20 -61.21
C SER A 63 23.49 32.99 -62.08
N ASN A 64 23.20 31.84 -61.46
CA ASN A 64 22.08 31.00 -61.89
C ASN A 64 21.60 30.06 -60.77
N PRO A 65 20.29 29.79 -60.68
CA PRO A 65 19.68 29.03 -59.60
C PRO A 65 19.50 27.57 -60.00
N THR A 66 20.06 26.64 -59.22
CA THR A 66 19.66 25.23 -59.30
C THR A 66 19.55 24.67 -57.88
N ALA A 67 18.36 24.18 -57.61
CA ALA A 67 17.87 23.58 -56.39
C ALA A 67 18.92 22.79 -55.58
N THR A 68 19.05 23.16 -54.31
CA THR A 68 19.16 22.19 -53.23
C THR A 68 18.13 22.62 -52.20
N VAL A 69 16.93 22.09 -52.34
CA VAL A 69 15.95 22.07 -51.25
C VAL A 69 16.57 21.21 -50.17
N SER A 70 17.32 21.82 -49.25
CA SER A 70 17.60 21.24 -47.95
C SER A 70 16.29 21.27 -47.17
N ALA A 71 15.44 20.29 -47.45
CA ALA A 71 14.41 19.88 -46.51
C ALA A 71 15.10 19.13 -45.37
N SER A 72 15.75 19.87 -44.47
CA SER A 72 15.76 19.44 -43.08
C SER A 72 14.30 19.53 -42.65
N ALA A 73 13.55 18.42 -42.78
CA ALA A 73 12.27 18.32 -42.10
C ALA A 73 12.57 18.65 -40.63
N ASP A 74 11.98 19.75 -40.13
CA ASP A 74 12.10 20.10 -38.72
C ASP A 74 11.59 18.92 -37.92
N LEU A 75 12.53 18.14 -37.39
CA LEU A 75 12.23 16.94 -36.65
C LEU A 75 11.40 17.36 -35.44
N GLU A 76 10.19 16.82 -35.35
CA GLU A 76 9.25 17.20 -34.31
C GLU A 76 9.87 17.04 -32.91
N SER A 77 9.63 18.03 -32.04
CA SER A 77 10.17 18.00 -30.68
C SER A 77 9.60 16.82 -29.89
N ALA A 78 10.35 16.32 -28.92
CA ALA A 78 9.93 15.16 -28.12
C ALA A 78 8.64 15.48 -27.35
N ALA A 79 8.54 16.69 -26.80
CA ALA A 79 7.34 17.15 -26.12
C ALA A 79 6.13 17.16 -27.06
N ASN A 80 6.27 17.62 -28.31
CA ASN A 80 5.16 17.64 -29.27
C ASN A 80 4.73 16.22 -29.69
N THR A 81 5.68 15.30 -29.88
CA THR A 81 5.38 13.88 -30.11
C THR A 81 4.57 13.28 -28.95
N VAL A 82 4.94 13.60 -27.71
CA VAL A 82 4.21 13.15 -26.52
C VAL A 82 2.84 13.84 -26.41
N ARG A 83 2.70 15.13 -26.69
CA ARG A 83 1.39 15.82 -26.74
C ARG A 83 0.45 15.14 -27.73
N LYS A 84 0.94 14.81 -28.94
CA LYS A 84 0.17 14.07 -29.96
C LYS A 84 -0.26 12.69 -29.47
N PHE A 85 0.58 12.01 -28.68
CA PHE A 85 0.22 10.76 -28.02
C PHE A 85 -0.99 10.95 -27.10
N TYR A 86 -0.94 11.89 -26.14
CA TYR A 86 -2.07 12.19 -25.25
C TYR A 86 -3.33 12.63 -26.03
N ASP A 87 -3.17 13.48 -27.05
CA ASP A 87 -4.27 13.95 -27.90
C ASP A 87 -4.91 12.79 -28.68
N GLY A 88 -4.12 11.84 -29.16
CA GLY A 88 -4.61 10.64 -29.83
C GLY A 88 -5.40 9.75 -28.88
N ILE A 89 -4.92 9.54 -27.66
CA ILE A 89 -5.64 8.79 -26.61
C ILE A 89 -6.95 9.49 -26.24
N ASN A 90 -6.92 10.81 -26.00
CA ASN A 90 -8.12 11.60 -25.65
C ASN A 90 -9.17 11.60 -26.77
N ARG A 91 -8.74 11.64 -28.04
CA ARG A 91 -9.63 11.54 -29.22
C ARG A 91 -10.06 10.11 -29.54
N ARG A 92 -9.49 9.12 -28.83
CA ARG A 92 -9.70 7.69 -29.08
C ARG A 92 -9.31 7.24 -30.49
N ASP A 93 -8.29 7.88 -31.04
CA ASP A 93 -7.78 7.66 -32.38
C ASP A 93 -6.44 6.91 -32.30
N LEU A 94 -6.50 5.59 -32.08
CA LEU A 94 -5.30 4.75 -32.01
C LEU A 94 -4.52 4.70 -33.32
N ALA A 95 -5.18 4.93 -34.47
CA ALA A 95 -4.49 4.99 -35.75
C ALA A 95 -3.51 6.16 -35.80
N SER A 96 -3.88 7.31 -35.21
CA SER A 96 -2.96 8.44 -35.08
C SER A 96 -1.79 8.20 -34.11
N VAL A 97 -1.95 7.26 -33.17
CA VAL A 97 -0.96 6.94 -32.13
C VAL A 97 -0.01 5.81 -32.56
N GLU A 98 -0.45 4.91 -33.45
CA GLU A 98 0.28 3.72 -33.85
C GLU A 98 1.72 4.05 -34.33
N GLY A 99 1.86 5.02 -35.22
CA GLY A 99 3.17 5.45 -35.74
C GLY A 99 4.03 6.26 -34.76
N ILE A 100 3.47 6.66 -33.61
CA ILE A 100 4.18 7.38 -32.55
C ILE A 100 4.90 6.41 -31.59
N ILE A 101 4.46 5.14 -31.53
CA ILE A 101 5.03 4.13 -30.63
C ILE A 101 6.02 3.26 -31.42
N ALA A 102 7.22 3.00 -30.89
CA ALA A 102 8.17 2.08 -31.52
C ALA A 102 7.68 0.63 -31.48
N ASP A 103 8.08 -0.19 -32.47
CA ASP A 103 7.62 -1.59 -32.58
C ASP A 103 7.93 -2.43 -31.33
N ASP A 104 9.10 -2.20 -30.73
CA ASP A 104 9.63 -2.86 -29.53
C ASP A 104 9.48 -2.03 -28.25
N CYS A 105 8.60 -1.02 -28.26
CA CYS A 105 8.40 -0.13 -27.12
C CYS A 105 8.05 -0.89 -25.83
N ILE A 106 8.60 -0.44 -24.70
CA ILE A 106 8.27 -0.95 -23.37
C ILE A 106 7.44 0.10 -22.62
N TYR A 107 6.25 -0.26 -22.18
CA TYR A 107 5.36 0.62 -21.41
C TYR A 107 5.12 0.07 -20.02
N GLU A 108 5.50 0.81 -18.99
CA GLU A 108 5.36 0.47 -17.58
C GLU A 108 4.32 1.35 -16.92
N ASP A 109 3.10 0.86 -16.76
CA ASP A 109 2.14 1.47 -15.86
C ASP A 109 2.30 0.81 -14.49
N LEU A 110 2.71 1.57 -13.47
CA LEU A 110 3.00 1.05 -12.13
C LEU A 110 1.75 0.55 -11.37
N VAL A 111 0.56 0.67 -11.95
CA VAL A 111 -0.64 -0.03 -11.47
C VAL A 111 -0.60 -1.52 -11.82
N PHE A 112 0.17 -1.91 -12.85
CA PHE A 112 0.27 -3.29 -13.32
C PHE A 112 1.63 -3.91 -12.98
N PRO A 113 1.66 -5.19 -12.57
CA PRO A 113 2.89 -5.84 -12.11
C PRO A 113 3.88 -6.19 -13.22
N ARG A 114 3.49 -6.05 -14.49
CA ARG A 114 4.35 -6.35 -15.64
C ARG A 114 4.23 -5.27 -16.71
N PRO A 115 5.34 -4.91 -17.38
CA PRO A 115 5.30 -4.00 -18.51
C PRO A 115 4.52 -4.59 -19.69
N PHE A 116 3.90 -3.70 -20.46
CA PHE A 116 3.40 -4.00 -21.80
C PHE A 116 4.57 -3.89 -22.78
N VAL A 117 4.86 -4.97 -23.51
CA VAL A 117 6.02 -5.04 -24.40
C VAL A 117 5.55 -5.14 -25.86
N GLY A 118 6.04 -4.21 -26.68
CA GLY A 118 5.76 -4.08 -28.10
C GLY A 118 4.52 -3.24 -28.41
N ARG A 119 4.56 -2.54 -29.56
CA ARG A 119 3.52 -1.60 -30.01
C ARG A 119 2.11 -2.15 -29.89
N LYS A 120 1.90 -3.39 -30.36
CA LYS A 120 0.58 -4.04 -30.35
C LYS A 120 0.02 -4.18 -28.94
N SER A 121 0.82 -4.65 -27.98
CA SER A 121 0.39 -4.84 -26.59
C SER A 121 -0.03 -3.51 -25.95
N ILE A 122 0.68 -2.43 -26.28
CA ILE A 122 0.41 -1.09 -25.75
C ILE A 122 -0.88 -0.53 -26.36
N LEU A 123 -1.07 -0.67 -27.67
CA LEU A 123 -2.30 -0.22 -28.34
C LEU A 123 -3.53 -1.02 -27.87
N ASP A 124 -3.40 -2.32 -27.64
CA ASP A 124 -4.48 -3.14 -27.10
C ASP A 124 -4.85 -2.73 -25.66
N PHE A 125 -3.84 -2.40 -24.83
CA PHE A 125 -4.05 -1.81 -23.49
C PHE A 125 -4.84 -0.49 -23.58
N PHE A 126 -4.40 0.46 -24.39
CA PHE A 126 -5.12 1.73 -24.54
C PHE A 126 -6.51 1.56 -25.14
N ARG A 127 -6.71 0.59 -26.06
CA ARG A 127 -8.04 0.23 -26.57
C ARG A 127 -8.96 -0.19 -25.42
N GLN A 128 -8.50 -1.15 -24.60
CA GLN A 128 -9.27 -1.64 -23.46
C GLN A 128 -9.55 -0.54 -22.43
N PHE A 129 -8.56 0.30 -22.14
CA PHE A 129 -8.71 1.46 -21.27
C PHE A 129 -9.83 2.37 -21.78
N MET A 130 -9.76 2.78 -23.05
CA MET A 130 -10.75 3.66 -23.67
C MET A 130 -12.14 3.02 -23.69
N ASP A 131 -12.27 1.75 -24.04
CA ASP A 131 -13.57 1.05 -24.07
C ASP A 131 -14.22 0.96 -22.68
N SER A 132 -13.43 1.01 -21.61
CA SER A 132 -13.89 0.88 -20.23
C SER A 132 -14.27 2.20 -19.55
N ILE A 133 -13.77 3.34 -20.06
CA ILE A 133 -14.00 4.67 -19.46
C ILE A 133 -15.00 5.52 -20.24
N SER A 134 -15.61 6.51 -19.59
CA SER A 134 -16.48 7.49 -20.25
C SER A 134 -15.73 8.30 -21.31
N ARG A 135 -16.41 8.71 -22.39
CA ARG A 135 -15.87 9.63 -23.41
C ARG A 135 -15.60 11.03 -22.86
N ASP A 136 -16.24 11.36 -21.74
CA ASP A 136 -16.09 12.65 -21.06
C ASP A 136 -14.84 12.71 -20.16
N LEU A 137 -14.15 11.57 -19.97
CA LEU A 137 -12.93 11.47 -19.15
C LEU A 137 -11.69 11.60 -20.05
N GLN A 138 -10.84 12.58 -19.78
CA GLN A 138 -9.68 12.91 -20.59
C GLN A 138 -8.44 13.17 -19.73
N PHE A 139 -7.26 12.90 -20.26
CA PHE A 139 -6.01 13.34 -19.67
C PHE A 139 -5.80 14.83 -19.93
N ALA A 140 -5.63 15.62 -18.87
CA ALA A 140 -5.19 17.01 -18.92
C ALA A 140 -3.72 17.08 -18.52
N ILE A 141 -2.88 17.61 -19.41
CA ILE A 141 -1.46 17.85 -19.13
C ILE A 141 -1.34 19.11 -18.27
N ASP A 142 -0.80 18.95 -17.06
CA ASP A 142 -0.52 20.05 -16.13
C ASP A 142 0.80 20.76 -16.48
N ASP A 143 1.85 19.98 -16.78
CA ASP A 143 3.16 20.48 -17.20
C ASP A 143 3.92 19.41 -18.00
N ILE A 144 4.82 19.84 -18.89
CA ILE A 144 5.62 18.95 -19.74
C ILE A 144 7.00 19.54 -20.01
N SER A 145 8.04 18.73 -19.90
CA SER A 145 9.41 19.17 -20.14
C SER A 145 9.72 19.29 -21.64
N GLU A 146 10.31 20.41 -22.05
CA GLU A 146 10.59 20.70 -23.47
C GLU A 146 12.10 20.79 -23.80
N GLU A 147 12.97 20.65 -22.80
CA GLU A 147 14.42 20.93 -22.93
C GLU A 147 15.23 19.78 -23.57
N ASP A 148 14.81 18.52 -23.40
CA ASP A 148 15.56 17.33 -23.85
C ASP A 148 14.98 16.77 -25.17
N ALA A 149 15.85 16.43 -26.11
CA ALA A 149 15.47 15.92 -27.42
C ALA A 149 15.02 14.44 -27.39
N SER A 150 15.26 13.70 -26.32
CA SER A 150 15.07 12.25 -26.20
C SER A 150 14.29 11.82 -24.96
N ALA A 151 14.03 12.74 -24.04
CA ALA A 151 13.36 12.44 -22.78
C ALA A 151 12.28 13.49 -22.47
N VAL A 152 11.12 13.02 -22.01
CA VAL A 152 9.99 13.90 -21.68
C VAL A 152 9.37 13.45 -20.36
N GLY A 153 9.32 14.36 -19.39
CA GLY A 153 8.48 14.23 -18.20
C GLY A 153 7.15 14.97 -18.41
N VAL A 154 6.06 14.36 -17.97
CA VAL A 154 4.71 14.93 -18.02
C VAL A 154 4.10 14.82 -16.64
N THR A 155 3.45 15.88 -16.17
CA THR A 155 2.51 15.81 -15.05
C THR A 155 1.11 16.01 -15.60
N TRP A 156 0.15 15.24 -15.10
CA TRP A 156 -1.20 15.23 -15.63
C TRP A 156 -2.22 14.90 -14.54
N HIS A 157 -3.48 15.19 -14.84
CA HIS A 157 -4.62 14.70 -14.10
C HIS A 157 -5.72 14.26 -15.08
N LEU A 158 -6.65 13.41 -14.63
CA LEU A 158 -7.86 13.16 -15.42
C LEU A 158 -8.88 14.25 -15.15
N GLU A 159 -9.50 14.76 -16.22
CA GLU A 159 -10.66 15.64 -16.18
C GLU A 159 -11.91 14.92 -16.65
N TRP A 160 -13.03 15.13 -15.97
CA TRP A 160 -14.36 14.70 -16.40
C TRP A 160 -15.25 15.91 -16.66
N LYS A 161 -15.66 16.11 -17.92
CA LYS A 161 -16.45 17.29 -18.36
C LYS A 161 -15.84 18.64 -17.94
N GLY A 162 -14.51 18.77 -18.09
CA GLY A 162 -13.76 19.97 -17.72
C GLY A 162 -13.65 20.22 -16.22
N LYS A 163 -13.92 19.21 -15.38
CA LYS A 163 -13.69 19.25 -13.94
C LYS A 163 -12.63 18.21 -13.55
N PRO A 164 -11.68 18.53 -12.65
CA PRO A 164 -10.70 17.56 -12.17
C PRO A 164 -11.39 16.33 -11.56
N PHE A 165 -11.01 15.15 -12.02
CA PHE A 165 -11.46 13.89 -11.45
C PHE A 165 -10.72 13.63 -10.12
N PRO A 166 -11.41 13.18 -9.05
CA PRO A 166 -10.75 12.96 -7.76
C PRO A 166 -9.66 11.88 -7.85
N PHE A 167 -8.53 12.12 -7.19
CA PHE A 167 -7.42 11.15 -7.05
C PHE A 167 -6.87 10.63 -8.39
N SER A 168 -6.88 11.45 -9.43
CA SER A 168 -6.47 11.08 -10.79
C SER A 168 -5.16 11.71 -11.25
N LYS A 169 -4.41 12.31 -10.34
CA LYS A 169 -3.13 12.92 -10.70
C LYS A 169 -2.11 11.85 -11.02
N GLY A 170 -1.18 12.15 -11.90
CA GLY A 170 -0.09 11.25 -12.24
C GLY A 170 1.10 12.00 -12.84
N CYS A 171 2.18 11.26 -13.02
CA CYS A 171 3.29 11.69 -13.83
C CYS A 171 3.74 10.57 -14.76
N SER A 172 4.21 10.97 -15.93
CA SER A 172 4.66 10.06 -16.98
C SER A 172 6.07 10.43 -17.42
N PHE A 173 6.87 9.42 -17.75
CA PHE A 173 8.22 9.58 -18.26
C PHE A 173 8.37 8.82 -19.56
N TYR A 174 8.78 9.52 -20.61
CA TYR A 174 8.97 8.96 -21.94
C TYR A 174 10.42 9.04 -22.38
N ARG A 175 10.89 7.99 -23.07
CA ARG A 175 12.09 8.02 -23.91
C ARG A 175 11.70 7.91 -25.36
N LEU A 176 12.31 8.74 -26.19
CA LEU A 176 12.04 8.82 -27.60
C LEU A 176 13.34 8.78 -28.40
N ASP A 177 13.25 8.24 -29.61
CA ASP A 177 14.32 8.27 -30.59
C ASP A 177 13.74 8.44 -32.00
N VAL A 178 14.59 8.72 -32.98
CA VAL A 178 14.19 8.91 -34.38
C VAL A 178 14.34 7.59 -35.12
N ILE A 179 13.21 6.98 -35.43
CA ILE A 179 13.14 5.71 -36.16
C ILE A 179 12.49 6.00 -37.51
N ASN A 180 13.17 5.62 -38.61
CA ASN A 180 12.70 5.85 -39.99
C ASN A 180 12.34 7.32 -40.29
N GLY A 181 13.10 8.27 -39.72
CA GLY A 181 12.86 9.71 -39.91
C GLY A 181 11.70 10.29 -39.10
N GLN A 182 11.03 9.48 -38.27
CA GLN A 182 9.96 9.91 -37.38
C GLN A 182 10.39 9.74 -35.92
N ARG A 183 10.07 10.70 -35.06
CA ARG A 183 10.29 10.55 -33.63
C ARG A 183 9.25 9.60 -33.03
N GLN A 184 9.71 8.57 -32.34
CA GLN A 184 8.88 7.52 -31.76
C GLN A 184 9.22 7.29 -30.29
N ILE A 185 8.23 6.87 -29.50
CA ILE A 185 8.36 6.50 -28.10
C ILE A 185 8.93 5.08 -28.03
N LEU A 186 10.12 4.96 -27.43
CA LEU A 186 10.79 3.69 -27.13
C LEU A 186 10.37 3.13 -25.76
N TYR A 187 10.06 4.03 -24.84
CA TYR A 187 9.72 3.69 -23.48
C TYR A 187 8.75 4.69 -22.88
N GLY A 188 7.75 4.20 -22.16
CA GLY A 188 6.86 5.01 -21.34
C GLY A 188 6.78 4.42 -19.94
N ARG A 189 6.76 5.27 -18.91
CA ARG A 189 6.43 4.88 -17.54
C ARG A 189 5.40 5.83 -16.96
N ASP A 190 4.31 5.27 -16.45
CA ASP A 190 3.26 6.00 -15.77
C ASP A 190 3.24 5.70 -14.26
N CYS A 191 3.23 6.77 -13.48
CA CYS A 191 3.10 6.75 -12.04
C CYS A 191 1.81 7.49 -11.66
N VAL A 192 0.81 6.75 -11.17
CA VAL A 192 -0.47 7.33 -10.77
C VAL A 192 -0.49 7.62 -9.27
N GLU A 193 -1.12 8.72 -8.86
CA GLU A 193 -1.30 9.06 -7.46
C GLU A 193 -2.11 7.96 -6.74
N PRO A 194 -1.64 7.47 -5.58
CA PRO A 194 -2.40 6.52 -4.79
C PRO A 194 -3.75 7.10 -4.35
N ALA A 195 -4.82 6.33 -4.51
CA ALA A 195 -6.16 6.73 -4.05
C ALA A 195 -6.23 6.97 -2.52
N THR A 196 -5.32 6.37 -1.77
CA THR A 196 -5.16 6.58 -0.32
C THR A 196 -3.95 7.45 -0.04
N LYS A 197 -4.18 8.62 0.55
CA LYS A 197 -3.11 9.55 0.95
C LYS A 197 -2.87 9.40 2.46
N PRO A 198 -1.86 8.63 2.89
CA PRO A 198 -1.63 8.37 4.31
C PRO A 198 -1.18 9.61 5.10
N GLY A 199 -0.76 10.70 4.44
CA GLY A 199 -0.38 11.96 5.08
C GLY A 199 0.71 11.76 6.15
N ASP A 200 0.55 12.43 7.30
CA ASP A 200 1.50 12.33 8.43
C ASP A 200 1.63 10.91 9.03
N ALA A 201 0.64 10.04 8.79
CA ALA A 201 0.70 8.65 9.22
C ALA A 201 1.82 7.88 8.50
N ALA A 202 2.07 8.16 7.20
CA ALA A 202 3.19 7.56 6.48
C ALA A 202 4.54 7.95 7.10
N LEU A 203 4.71 9.21 7.49
CA LEU A 203 5.92 9.67 8.18
C LEU A 203 6.09 9.01 9.55
N THR A 204 4.98 8.76 10.26
CA THR A 204 4.99 8.05 11.55
C THR A 204 5.36 6.58 11.37
N ILE A 205 4.87 5.93 10.31
CA ILE A 205 5.23 4.56 9.94
C ILE A 205 6.71 4.50 9.57
N ILE A 206 7.19 5.41 8.71
CA ILE A 206 8.60 5.50 8.33
C ILE A 206 9.45 5.66 9.59
N ARG A 207 9.12 6.59 10.50
CA ARG A 207 9.83 6.77 11.77
C ARG A 207 9.84 5.50 12.63
N GLY A 208 8.71 4.78 12.71
CA GLY A 208 8.61 3.53 13.45
C GLY A 208 9.50 2.43 12.87
N VAL A 209 9.49 2.28 11.54
CA VAL A 209 10.32 1.32 10.82
C VAL A 209 11.80 1.70 10.94
N THR A 210 12.16 2.97 10.74
CA THR A 210 13.53 3.45 10.91
C THR A 210 14.03 3.21 12.34
N TRP A 211 13.24 3.55 13.37
CA TRP A 211 13.59 3.26 14.76
C TRP A 211 13.78 1.76 15.02
N LEU A 212 12.94 0.91 14.44
CA LEU A 212 13.05 -0.54 14.58
C LEU A 212 14.33 -1.08 13.94
N LEU A 213 14.70 -0.57 12.76
CA LEU A 213 15.92 -0.94 12.04
C LEU A 213 17.18 -0.42 12.73
N GLU A 214 17.14 0.80 13.30
CA GLU A 214 18.21 1.34 14.14
C GLU A 214 18.45 0.47 15.38
N LYS A 215 17.36 -0.04 15.97
CA LYS A 215 17.41 -0.87 17.18
C LYS A 215 17.82 -2.31 16.89
N PHE A 216 17.55 -2.81 15.68
CA PHE A 216 17.88 -4.17 15.25
C PHE A 216 18.52 -4.17 13.85
N PRO A 217 19.82 -3.82 13.73
CA PRO A 217 20.49 -3.68 12.43
C PRO A 217 20.53 -4.97 11.61
N SER A 218 20.60 -6.12 12.27
CA SER A 218 20.56 -7.45 11.61
C SER A 218 19.24 -7.74 10.90
N LEU A 219 18.16 -6.99 11.21
CA LEU A 219 16.90 -7.04 10.47
C LEU A 219 17.07 -6.39 9.09
N ALA A 220 17.86 -5.31 8.98
CA ALA A 220 18.14 -4.65 7.72
C ALA A 220 18.91 -5.57 6.77
N ASP A 221 19.94 -6.26 7.29
CA ASP A 221 20.72 -7.24 6.52
C ASP A 221 19.83 -8.39 6.00
N ARG A 222 18.95 -8.92 6.85
CA ARG A 222 17.99 -9.98 6.46
C ARG A 222 16.94 -9.51 5.45
N LEU A 223 16.53 -8.24 5.51
CA LEU A 223 15.62 -7.64 4.53
C LEU A 223 16.33 -7.45 3.19
N SER A 224 17.60 -7.04 3.20
CA SER A 224 18.43 -6.91 2.00
C SER A 224 18.77 -8.26 1.37
N ASP A 225 19.08 -9.30 2.16
CA ASP A 225 19.30 -10.67 1.70
C ASP A 225 18.04 -11.32 1.12
N ALA A 226 16.85 -10.87 1.54
CA ALA A 226 15.57 -11.23 0.91
C ALA A 226 15.31 -10.49 -0.42
N GLY A 227 16.31 -9.76 -0.95
CA GLY A 227 16.25 -9.04 -2.22
C GLY A 227 15.50 -7.72 -2.16
N ILE A 228 15.38 -7.09 -0.99
CA ILE A 228 14.87 -5.72 -0.85
C ILE A 228 16.06 -4.76 -1.01
N HIS A 229 16.30 -4.30 -2.25
CA HIS A 229 17.30 -3.28 -2.53
C HIS A 229 16.73 -1.88 -2.25
N TRP A 230 17.41 -1.13 -1.38
CA TRP A 230 17.05 0.24 -1.05
C TRP A 230 17.52 1.20 -2.16
N GLY A 231 16.58 1.89 -2.81
CA GLY A 231 16.88 3.07 -3.63
C GLY A 231 17.40 4.18 -2.71
N SER A 232 18.70 4.48 -2.82
CA SER A 232 19.39 5.53 -2.07
C SER A 232 18.90 6.91 -2.49
N PHE A 233 18.11 7.58 -1.64
CA PHE A 233 18.09 9.03 -1.46
C PHE A 233 17.25 9.41 -0.23
N TYR A 234 17.66 10.45 0.49
CA TYR A 234 17.00 11.11 1.65
C TYR A 234 17.34 10.62 3.06
N LEU A 235 18.56 10.93 3.52
CA LEU A 235 18.85 11.16 4.95
C LEU A 235 19.75 12.39 5.17
N GLU A 236 19.39 13.53 4.60
CA GLU A 236 20.03 14.81 4.94
C GLU A 236 19.04 15.97 4.84
N ASN A 237 18.21 16.15 5.88
CA ASN A 237 17.61 17.47 6.23
C ASN A 237 16.71 17.50 7.49
N LEU A 238 16.75 16.48 8.37
CA LEU A 238 15.87 16.46 9.57
C LEU A 238 16.48 17.09 10.84
N SER A 239 17.62 17.77 10.77
CA SER A 239 18.30 18.36 11.95
C SER A 239 17.94 19.82 12.26
N ARG A 240 16.93 20.42 11.61
CA ARG A 240 16.57 21.84 11.86
C ARG A 240 15.07 22.10 11.93
N ARG A 241 14.39 21.65 13.00
CA ARG A 241 13.21 22.36 13.54
C ARG A 241 13.16 22.24 15.07
N LYS A 242 13.30 23.38 15.76
CA LYS A 242 13.01 23.50 17.20
C LYS A 242 11.50 23.52 17.42
N PRO A 243 10.98 22.98 18.54
CA PRO A 243 9.56 23.05 18.89
C PRO A 243 9.19 24.45 19.40
N GLY A 244 8.19 25.07 18.78
CA GLY A 244 7.61 26.34 19.19
C GLY A 244 6.31 26.15 19.97
N ARG A 245 6.36 26.62 21.24
CA ARG A 245 5.33 27.15 22.14
C ARG A 245 3.84 26.78 21.98
N GLY A 246 3.27 26.40 23.13
CA GLY A 246 1.89 25.96 23.32
C GLY A 246 0.81 27.02 23.18
N PHE A 247 -0.41 26.50 23.11
CA PHE A 247 -1.67 27.23 23.11
C PHE A 247 -2.45 26.82 24.36
N GLU A 248 -2.55 27.73 25.33
CA GLU A 248 -3.56 27.70 26.38
C GLU A 248 -4.93 28.02 25.76
N GLN A 249 -5.93 27.19 26.04
CA GLN A 249 -7.33 27.49 25.74
C GLN A 249 -8.02 27.96 27.01
N HIS A 250 -8.53 29.20 26.97
CA HIS A 250 -9.40 29.78 27.98
C HIS A 250 -10.74 29.03 28.05
N LEU A 251 -11.00 28.38 29.19
CA LEU A 251 -12.29 27.82 29.58
C LEU A 251 -13.16 28.92 30.21
N LEU A 252 -14.34 29.17 29.64
CA LEU A 252 -15.42 29.93 30.29
C LEU A 252 -16.32 28.98 31.09
N PRO A 253 -16.76 29.34 32.31
CA PRO A 253 -17.56 28.48 33.17
C PRO A 253 -19.05 28.43 32.75
N PHE A 254 -19.62 27.23 32.74
CA PHE A 254 -21.06 27.01 32.58
C PHE A 254 -21.82 27.24 33.91
N PRO A 255 -23.01 27.86 33.89
CA PRO A 255 -23.84 28.03 35.08
C PRO A 255 -24.61 26.73 35.45
N PRO A 256 -24.99 26.55 36.73
CA PRO A 256 -25.64 25.34 37.21
C PRO A 256 -27.12 25.29 36.81
N LEU A 257 -27.58 24.14 36.29
CA LEU A 257 -29.00 23.87 36.07
C LEU A 257 -29.55 22.95 37.16
N THR A 258 -30.58 23.46 37.82
CA THR A 258 -31.42 22.86 38.88
C THR A 258 -32.11 21.55 38.45
N PRO A 259 -32.41 20.65 39.40
CA PRO A 259 -32.94 19.32 39.12
C PRO A 259 -34.43 19.36 38.71
N MET A 260 -34.76 18.79 37.55
CA MET A 260 -36.14 18.50 37.17
C MET A 260 -36.62 17.19 37.82
N GLN A 261 -37.78 17.26 38.46
CA GLN A 261 -38.50 16.14 39.04
C GLN A 261 -39.03 15.20 37.93
N HIS A 262 -38.74 13.91 38.06
CA HIS A 262 -39.24 12.87 37.17
C HIS A 262 -40.56 12.29 37.70
N PRO A 263 -41.61 12.11 36.87
CA PRO A 263 -42.83 11.41 37.27
C PRO A 263 -42.56 9.91 37.51
N GLN A 264 -43.10 9.39 38.60
CA GLN A 264 -43.09 7.96 38.94
C GLN A 264 -43.91 7.16 37.92
N HIS A 265 -43.25 6.40 37.05
CA HIS A 265 -43.86 5.26 36.39
C HIS A 265 -43.39 3.97 37.08
N GLN A 266 -44.35 3.24 37.64
CA GLN A 266 -44.17 1.92 38.25
C GLN A 266 -43.49 0.96 37.26
N ARG A 267 -42.21 0.69 37.49
CA ARG A 267 -41.46 -0.35 36.80
C ARG A 267 -41.67 -1.65 37.56
N LYS A 268 -42.38 -2.60 36.95
CA LYS A 268 -42.44 -3.99 37.45
C LYS A 268 -41.01 -4.48 37.71
N ALA A 269 -40.76 -4.95 38.92
CA ALA A 269 -39.47 -5.43 39.37
C ALA A 269 -39.02 -6.64 38.53
N THR A 270 -38.17 -6.41 37.54
CA THR A 270 -37.28 -7.45 37.03
C THR A 270 -36.23 -7.71 38.11
N LYS A 271 -36.18 -8.96 38.61
CA LYS A 271 -35.13 -9.43 39.52
C LYS A 271 -33.76 -9.16 38.90
N ASN A 272 -33.12 -8.06 39.30
CA ASN A 272 -31.69 -7.87 39.10
C ASN A 272 -30.99 -8.81 40.08
N VAL A 273 -30.74 -10.03 39.62
CA VAL A 273 -29.76 -10.91 40.27
C VAL A 273 -28.41 -10.25 40.00
N ASN A 274 -27.91 -9.47 40.97
CA ASN A 274 -26.51 -9.08 41.02
C ASN A 274 -25.67 -10.35 41.19
N ARG A 275 -25.43 -11.07 40.10
CA ARG A 275 -24.52 -12.21 40.08
C ARG A 275 -23.13 -11.64 40.31
N ALA A 276 -22.51 -11.98 41.43
CA ALA A 276 -21.16 -11.55 41.76
C ALA A 276 -20.21 -11.84 40.58
N VAL A 277 -19.29 -10.91 40.31
CA VAL A 277 -18.21 -11.09 39.33
C VAL A 277 -17.39 -12.30 39.75
N SER A 278 -17.56 -13.42 39.06
CA SER A 278 -16.88 -14.69 39.36
C SER A 278 -15.82 -14.96 38.29
N PHE A 279 -14.56 -15.00 38.71
CA PHE A 279 -13.45 -15.44 37.86
C PHE A 279 -13.26 -16.95 38.02
N GLU A 280 -13.44 -17.68 36.93
CA GLU A 280 -13.13 -19.12 36.88
C GLU A 280 -11.64 -19.36 37.04
N SER A 281 -11.28 -20.53 37.58
CA SER A 281 -9.87 -20.86 37.80
C SER A 281 -9.09 -20.94 36.49
N PRO A 282 -7.85 -20.41 36.42
CA PRO A 282 -7.04 -20.44 35.21
C PRO A 282 -6.84 -21.86 34.66
N LEU A 283 -6.77 -22.86 35.54
CA LEU A 283 -6.59 -24.26 35.17
C LEU A 283 -7.77 -24.80 34.34
N LYS A 284 -8.99 -24.35 34.61
CA LYS A 284 -10.18 -24.72 33.82
C LYS A 284 -10.21 -24.05 32.45
N LEU A 285 -9.64 -22.86 32.33
CA LEU A 285 -9.65 -22.06 31.10
C LEU A 285 -8.39 -22.27 30.24
N LEU A 286 -7.34 -22.87 30.79
CA LEU A 286 -6.13 -23.19 30.03
C LEU A 286 -6.41 -24.11 28.83
N PRO A 287 -7.22 -25.18 28.93
CA PRO A 287 -7.60 -25.99 27.79
C PRO A 287 -8.28 -25.17 26.69
N LEU A 288 -9.18 -24.25 27.03
CA LEU A 288 -9.85 -23.36 26.07
C LEU A 288 -8.82 -22.57 25.23
N HIS A 289 -7.82 -21.95 25.87
CA HIS A 289 -6.79 -21.18 25.16
C HIS A 289 -5.91 -22.07 24.28
N LEU A 290 -5.49 -23.23 24.80
CA LEU A 290 -4.65 -24.17 24.06
C LEU A 290 -5.38 -24.74 22.85
N THR A 291 -6.65 -25.12 23.00
CA THR A 291 -7.46 -25.67 21.91
C THR A 291 -7.69 -24.64 20.81
N CYS A 292 -7.90 -23.36 21.14
CA CYS A 292 -7.97 -22.28 20.14
C CYS A 292 -6.67 -22.16 19.32
N GLY A 293 -5.49 -22.18 19.98
CA GLY A 293 -4.21 -22.09 19.28
C GLY A 293 -3.89 -23.34 18.44
N LEU A 294 -4.21 -24.52 18.98
CA LEU A 294 -4.00 -25.81 18.30
C LEU A 294 -4.92 -25.99 17.09
N GLY A 295 -6.16 -25.44 17.11
CA GLY A 295 -7.07 -25.44 15.98
C GLY A 295 -6.47 -24.75 14.76
N LEU A 296 -5.93 -23.55 14.95
CA LEU A 296 -5.26 -22.79 13.88
C LEU A 296 -4.01 -23.52 13.37
N ALA A 297 -3.19 -24.05 14.28
CA ALA A 297 -2.01 -24.84 13.91
C ALA A 297 -2.40 -26.08 13.10
N LEU A 298 -3.48 -26.76 13.47
CA LEU A 298 -4.03 -27.90 12.73
C LEU A 298 -4.53 -27.48 11.35
N GLY A 299 -5.21 -26.34 11.23
CA GLY A 299 -5.65 -25.81 9.94
C GLY A 299 -4.48 -25.57 8.98
N PHE A 300 -3.41 -24.93 9.44
CA PHE A 300 -2.18 -24.77 8.65
C PHE A 300 -1.51 -26.10 8.33
N TRP A 301 -1.46 -27.01 9.31
CA TRP A 301 -0.88 -28.32 9.12
C TRP A 301 -1.62 -29.13 8.05
N VAL A 302 -2.96 -29.12 8.06
CA VAL A 302 -3.81 -29.76 7.04
C VAL A 302 -3.58 -29.11 5.68
N ALA A 303 -3.62 -27.78 5.58
CA ALA A 303 -3.41 -27.08 4.32
C ALA A 303 -2.05 -27.42 3.69
N PHE A 304 -0.98 -27.42 4.50
CA PHE A 304 0.38 -27.65 4.02
C PHE A 304 0.71 -29.13 3.77
N ASN A 305 0.35 -30.03 4.69
CA ASN A 305 0.80 -31.42 4.61
C ASN A 305 -0.14 -32.32 3.81
N ILE A 306 -1.44 -32.02 3.77
CA ILE A 306 -2.43 -32.84 3.05
C ILE A 306 -2.63 -32.30 1.63
N TYR A 307 -2.74 -30.98 1.49
CA TYR A 307 -3.08 -30.35 0.21
C TYR A 307 -1.91 -29.59 -0.44
N THR A 308 -0.75 -29.51 0.21
CA THR A 308 0.43 -28.73 -0.25
C THR A 308 0.09 -27.29 -0.62
N LEU A 309 -0.86 -26.70 0.10
CA LEU A 309 -1.28 -25.31 -0.09
C LEU A 309 -0.51 -24.39 0.84
N THR A 310 -0.16 -23.21 0.33
CA THR A 310 0.37 -22.10 1.12
C THR A 310 -0.55 -20.90 0.97
N ILE A 311 -0.69 -20.11 2.03
CA ILE A 311 -1.54 -18.91 1.99
C ILE A 311 -1.05 -17.89 0.95
N ILE A 312 0.26 -17.87 0.67
CA ILE A 312 0.87 -16.96 -0.30
C ILE A 312 0.48 -17.32 -1.73
N GLN A 313 0.52 -18.60 -2.09
CA GLN A 313 0.24 -19.05 -3.46
C GLN A 313 -1.25 -19.32 -3.71
N ASN A 314 -1.96 -19.86 -2.71
CA ASN A 314 -3.32 -20.37 -2.82
C ASN A 314 -4.18 -19.79 -1.68
N SER A 315 -4.33 -18.47 -1.66
CA SER A 315 -4.93 -17.77 -0.51
C SER A 315 -6.38 -18.14 -0.27
N ALA A 316 -7.22 -18.27 -1.31
CA ALA A 316 -8.64 -18.59 -1.14
C ALA A 316 -8.84 -20.01 -0.57
N GLU A 317 -8.14 -20.99 -1.12
CA GLU A 317 -8.21 -22.41 -0.78
C GLU A 317 -7.61 -22.68 0.60
N THR A 318 -6.48 -22.03 0.91
CA THR A 318 -5.87 -22.11 2.23
C THR A 318 -6.79 -21.49 3.29
N LEU A 319 -7.37 -20.32 3.01
CA LEU A 319 -8.35 -19.70 3.92
C LEU A 319 -9.59 -20.57 4.10
N LEU A 320 -10.07 -21.22 3.05
CA LEU A 320 -11.18 -22.18 3.13
C LEU A 320 -10.90 -23.27 4.16
N ILE A 321 -9.73 -23.91 4.08
CA ILE A 321 -9.33 -24.95 5.03
C ILE A 321 -9.18 -24.37 6.43
N LEU A 322 -8.52 -23.21 6.57
CA LEU A 322 -8.29 -22.57 7.86
C LEU A 322 -9.60 -22.28 8.59
N TRP A 323 -10.55 -21.59 7.96
CA TRP A 323 -11.81 -21.27 8.63
C TRP A 323 -12.67 -22.53 8.83
N ALA A 324 -12.64 -23.51 7.92
CA ALA A 324 -13.42 -24.73 8.10
C ALA A 324 -12.93 -25.57 9.29
N VAL A 325 -11.62 -25.79 9.40
CA VAL A 325 -11.02 -26.50 10.54
C VAL A 325 -11.26 -25.72 11.83
N GLU A 326 -11.01 -24.41 11.82
CA GLU A 326 -11.17 -23.58 13.01
C GLU A 326 -12.65 -23.50 13.44
N ALA A 327 -13.60 -23.49 12.52
CA ALA A 327 -15.04 -23.55 12.84
C ALA A 327 -15.40 -24.85 13.57
N LEU A 328 -14.87 -26.00 13.12
CA LEU A 328 -15.09 -27.30 13.77
C LEU A 328 -14.54 -27.35 15.19
N VAL A 329 -13.52 -26.54 15.49
CA VAL A 329 -12.91 -26.45 16.83
C VAL A 329 -13.64 -25.42 17.70
N LEU A 330 -13.74 -24.16 17.25
CA LEU A 330 -14.22 -23.04 18.06
C LEU A 330 -15.73 -23.11 18.34
N ILE A 331 -16.54 -23.55 17.38
CA ILE A 331 -18.01 -23.55 17.55
C ILE A 331 -18.43 -24.50 18.68
N PRO A 332 -18.02 -25.78 18.70
CA PRO A 332 -18.30 -26.65 19.84
C PRO A 332 -17.67 -26.14 21.13
N LEU A 333 -16.41 -25.70 21.07
CA LEU A 333 -15.65 -25.27 22.25
C LEU A 333 -16.33 -24.11 22.99
N TYR A 334 -16.67 -23.02 22.31
CA TYR A 334 -17.37 -21.89 22.93
C TYR A 334 -18.83 -22.21 23.28
N SER A 335 -19.46 -23.16 22.59
CA SER A 335 -20.82 -23.64 22.95
C SER A 335 -20.86 -24.37 24.29
N LEU A 336 -19.74 -24.93 24.76
CA LEU A 336 -19.62 -25.48 26.11
C LEU A 336 -19.73 -24.40 27.19
N PHE A 337 -19.30 -23.17 26.89
CA PHE A 337 -19.32 -22.02 27.80
C PHE A 337 -20.60 -21.18 27.73
N ARG A 338 -21.67 -21.69 27.12
CA ARG A 338 -22.95 -20.99 27.00
C ARG A 338 -23.47 -20.48 28.36
N HIS A 339 -23.89 -19.22 28.40
CA HIS A 339 -24.22 -18.54 29.66
C HIS A 339 -25.52 -19.03 30.32
N ASP A 340 -26.56 -19.31 29.52
CA ASP A 340 -27.89 -19.74 29.99
C ASP A 340 -28.12 -21.20 29.61
N THR A 341 -27.62 -22.12 30.43
CA THR A 341 -27.66 -23.57 30.15
C THR A 341 -29.06 -24.17 30.20
N ASP A 342 -29.98 -23.51 30.92
CA ASP A 342 -31.35 -23.99 31.14
C ASP A 342 -32.24 -23.64 29.95
N GLN A 343 -32.05 -22.45 29.36
CA GLN A 343 -32.80 -22.02 28.17
C GLN A 343 -32.13 -22.41 26.85
N CYS A 344 -30.79 -22.51 26.84
CA CYS A 344 -29.99 -22.83 25.66
C CYS A 344 -29.27 -24.17 25.83
N SER A 345 -29.69 -25.18 25.06
CA SER A 345 -28.95 -26.44 24.98
C SER A 345 -27.65 -26.26 24.19
N PHE A 346 -26.71 -27.20 24.37
CA PHE A 346 -25.45 -27.20 23.62
C PHE A 346 -25.67 -27.18 22.10
N VAL A 347 -26.62 -27.99 21.60
CA VAL A 347 -26.99 -28.02 20.18
C VAL A 347 -27.54 -26.67 19.72
N LYS A 348 -28.40 -26.03 20.51
CA LYS A 348 -28.91 -24.68 20.18
C LYS A 348 -27.79 -23.64 20.11
N ALA A 349 -26.78 -23.72 20.99
CA ALA A 349 -25.63 -22.83 20.95
C ALA A 349 -24.79 -23.01 19.68
N ILE A 350 -24.53 -24.27 19.28
CA ILE A 350 -23.86 -24.59 18.01
C ILE A 350 -24.67 -24.05 16.83
N VAL A 351 -25.96 -24.39 16.75
CA VAL A 351 -26.84 -23.97 15.64
C VAL A 351 -26.86 -22.45 15.51
N ARG A 352 -26.95 -21.72 16.63
CA ARG A 352 -26.90 -20.26 16.66
C ARG A 352 -25.56 -19.71 16.20
N ALA A 353 -24.45 -20.27 16.67
CA ALA A 353 -23.11 -19.84 16.28
C ALA A 353 -22.88 -20.05 14.77
N THR A 354 -23.29 -21.19 14.24
CA THR A 354 -23.13 -21.54 12.81
C THR A 354 -24.10 -20.78 11.91
N LEU A 355 -25.40 -20.75 12.22
CA LEU A 355 -26.42 -20.19 11.33
C LEU A 355 -26.59 -18.68 11.45
N LEU A 356 -26.23 -18.09 12.59
CA LEU A 356 -26.38 -16.64 12.82
C LEU A 356 -25.03 -15.96 13.02
N GLY A 357 -24.22 -16.45 13.96
CA GLY A 357 -22.94 -15.81 14.31
C GLY A 357 -21.95 -15.75 13.15
N LEU A 358 -21.69 -16.89 12.52
CA LEU A 358 -20.73 -17.01 11.43
C LEU A 358 -21.11 -16.13 10.21
N PRO A 359 -22.31 -16.22 9.61
CA PRO A 359 -22.66 -15.41 8.45
C PRO A 359 -22.84 -13.93 8.78
N ALA A 360 -23.44 -13.57 9.93
CA ALA A 360 -23.60 -12.16 10.29
C ALA A 360 -22.25 -11.48 10.55
N GLY A 361 -21.35 -12.16 11.26
CA GLY A 361 -20.00 -11.65 11.48
C GLY A 361 -19.17 -11.59 10.21
N ALA A 362 -19.34 -12.54 9.29
CA ALA A 362 -18.67 -12.49 7.99
C ALA A 362 -19.17 -11.32 7.15
N LEU A 363 -20.48 -11.07 7.15
CA LEU A 363 -21.06 -9.90 6.48
C LEU A 363 -20.49 -8.59 7.05
N VAL A 364 -20.47 -8.43 8.37
CA VAL A 364 -19.95 -7.21 9.02
C VAL A 364 -18.47 -7.02 8.73
N ASN A 365 -17.64 -8.06 8.92
CA ASN A 365 -16.20 -7.96 8.66
C ASN A 365 -15.87 -7.75 7.18
N GLY A 366 -16.58 -8.44 6.28
CA GLY A 366 -16.40 -8.30 4.83
C GLY A 366 -16.77 -6.90 4.34
N LEU A 367 -17.94 -6.40 4.73
CA LEU A 367 -18.35 -5.02 4.39
C LEU A 367 -17.42 -3.98 5.03
N GLY A 368 -17.03 -4.18 6.29
CA GLY A 368 -16.08 -3.32 6.98
C GLY A 368 -14.74 -3.25 6.24
N ALA A 369 -14.21 -4.39 5.81
CA ALA A 369 -12.98 -4.42 5.02
C ALA A 369 -13.14 -3.70 3.67
N ILE A 370 -14.27 -3.89 2.96
CA ILE A 370 -14.55 -3.19 1.69
C ILE A 370 -14.59 -1.67 1.90
N VAL A 371 -15.28 -1.19 2.95
CA VAL A 371 -15.33 0.24 3.30
C VAL A 371 -13.94 0.78 3.63
N LEU A 372 -13.07 -0.04 4.21
CA LEU A 372 -11.68 0.31 4.54
C LEU A 372 -10.69 0.12 3.38
N GLY A 373 -11.18 -0.19 2.17
CA GLY A 373 -10.37 -0.25 0.95
C GLY A 373 -9.99 -1.66 0.49
N ALA A 374 -10.63 -2.71 0.99
CA ALA A 374 -10.45 -4.05 0.43
C ALA A 374 -10.95 -4.10 -1.03
N PRO A 375 -10.21 -4.76 -1.93
CA PRO A 375 -10.54 -4.80 -3.36
C PRO A 375 -11.88 -5.48 -3.61
N VAL A 376 -12.69 -4.85 -4.46
CA VAL A 376 -14.02 -5.34 -4.86
C VAL A 376 -13.95 -5.86 -6.29
N GLY A 377 -14.45 -7.06 -6.52
CA GLY A 377 -14.51 -7.67 -7.85
C GLY A 377 -14.67 -9.18 -7.79
N ILE A 378 -15.12 -9.78 -8.89
CA ILE A 378 -15.35 -11.23 -9.00
C ILE A 378 -14.04 -12.01 -8.72
N GLN A 379 -12.91 -11.45 -9.14
CA GLN A 379 -11.59 -12.06 -8.93
C GLN A 379 -11.17 -12.14 -7.46
N HIS A 380 -11.65 -11.25 -6.58
CA HIS A 380 -11.30 -11.22 -5.15
C HIS A 380 -12.44 -11.67 -4.24
N PHE A 381 -13.61 -11.99 -4.83
CA PHE A 381 -14.81 -12.36 -4.09
C PHE A 381 -14.58 -13.57 -3.19
N LYS A 382 -14.02 -14.67 -3.74
CA LYS A 382 -13.74 -15.89 -2.96
C LYS A 382 -12.78 -15.61 -1.79
N LYS A 383 -11.69 -14.88 -2.05
CA LYS A 383 -10.70 -14.53 -1.02
C LYS A 383 -11.35 -13.72 0.12
N THR A 384 -12.17 -12.73 -0.23
CA THR A 384 -12.86 -11.85 0.72
C THR A 384 -13.92 -12.61 1.54
N VAL A 385 -14.67 -13.51 0.92
CA VAL A 385 -15.64 -14.37 1.60
C VAL A 385 -14.93 -15.29 2.61
N HIS A 386 -13.90 -16.02 2.19
CA HIS A 386 -13.19 -16.92 3.11
C HIS A 386 -12.45 -16.18 4.23
N TRP A 387 -11.86 -15.01 3.93
CA TRP A 387 -11.24 -14.17 4.96
C TRP A 387 -12.26 -13.64 5.97
N SER A 388 -13.41 -13.15 5.51
CA SER A 388 -14.44 -12.63 6.40
C SER A 388 -15.10 -13.71 7.26
N LEU A 389 -15.22 -14.95 6.75
CA LEU A 389 -15.61 -16.13 7.54
C LEU A 389 -14.58 -16.43 8.63
N LEU A 390 -13.28 -16.39 8.32
CA LEU A 390 -12.21 -16.54 9.31
C LEU A 390 -12.27 -15.44 10.38
N MET A 391 -12.43 -14.17 9.97
CA MET A 391 -12.57 -13.06 10.92
C MET A 391 -13.80 -13.20 11.81
N SER A 392 -14.91 -13.71 11.27
CA SER A 392 -16.12 -13.98 12.04
C SER A 392 -15.89 -15.01 13.14
N LEU A 393 -15.06 -16.03 12.89
CA LEU A 393 -14.64 -17.01 13.89
C LEU A 393 -13.86 -16.39 15.05
N PHE A 394 -13.07 -15.34 14.78
CA PHE A 394 -12.32 -14.63 15.83
C PHE A 394 -13.15 -13.58 16.57
N THR A 395 -14.20 -13.04 15.96
CA THR A 395 -14.88 -11.83 16.47
C THR A 395 -16.32 -12.06 16.92
N PHE A 396 -17.16 -12.69 16.09
CA PHE A 396 -18.60 -12.81 16.34
C PHE A 396 -18.99 -14.19 16.89
N VAL A 397 -18.39 -15.25 16.37
CA VAL A 397 -18.78 -16.63 16.71
C VAL A 397 -18.62 -16.96 18.20
N PRO A 398 -17.52 -16.59 18.88
CA PRO A 398 -17.38 -16.86 20.32
C PRO A 398 -18.48 -16.19 21.15
N ALA A 399 -18.77 -14.92 20.86
CA ALA A 399 -19.84 -14.17 21.52
C ALA A 399 -21.24 -14.72 21.21
N ALA A 400 -21.48 -15.10 19.95
CA ALA A 400 -22.74 -15.71 19.52
C ALA A 400 -22.93 -17.10 20.16
N ALA A 401 -21.88 -17.91 20.28
CA ALA A 401 -21.94 -19.22 20.94
C ALA A 401 -22.24 -19.08 22.43
N VAL A 402 -21.62 -18.10 23.12
CA VAL A 402 -21.77 -17.93 24.58
C VAL A 402 -23.04 -17.17 24.97
N TYR A 403 -23.29 -15.99 24.39
CA TYR A 403 -24.36 -15.06 24.81
C TYR A 403 -25.55 -15.02 23.84
N GLY A 404 -25.39 -15.53 22.62
CA GLY A 404 -26.42 -15.48 21.59
C GLY A 404 -26.72 -14.09 21.07
N SER A 405 -27.98 -13.80 20.78
CA SER A 405 -28.43 -12.52 20.24
C SER A 405 -28.72 -11.46 21.31
N SER A 406 -28.25 -11.65 22.54
CA SER A 406 -28.56 -10.75 23.64
C SER A 406 -27.83 -9.41 23.51
N TRP A 407 -28.53 -8.41 23.00
CA TRP A 407 -28.00 -7.06 22.75
C TRP A 407 -27.28 -6.46 23.97
N THR A 408 -27.77 -6.73 25.17
CA THR A 408 -27.18 -6.23 26.43
C THR A 408 -25.75 -6.73 26.66
N TYR A 409 -25.47 -8.00 26.40
CA TYR A 409 -24.11 -8.56 26.57
C TYR A 409 -23.17 -8.05 25.48
N TRP A 410 -23.63 -7.99 24.23
CA TRP A 410 -22.85 -7.46 23.12
C TRP A 410 -22.44 -6.00 23.34
N HIS A 411 -23.38 -5.13 23.74
CA HIS A 411 -23.07 -3.73 24.04
C HIS A 411 -22.12 -3.60 25.24
N ARG A 412 -22.32 -4.39 26.30
CA ARG A 412 -21.46 -4.34 27.48
C ARG A 412 -20.01 -4.71 27.15
N ILE A 413 -19.82 -5.78 26.39
CA ILE A 413 -18.52 -6.33 26.07
C ILE A 413 -17.81 -5.45 25.04
N PHE A 414 -18.45 -5.15 23.91
CA PHE A 414 -17.78 -4.49 22.78
C PHE A 414 -17.92 -2.97 22.79
N ALA A 415 -19.10 -2.42 23.08
CA ALA A 415 -19.31 -0.96 23.02
C ALA A 415 -18.90 -0.22 24.30
N HIS A 416 -19.10 -0.85 25.46
CA HIS A 416 -18.76 -0.26 26.76
C HIS A 416 -17.44 -0.77 27.34
N THR A 417 -16.80 -1.74 26.68
CA THR A 417 -15.50 -2.32 27.09
C THR A 417 -15.48 -2.72 28.57
N LYS A 418 -16.58 -3.33 29.05
CA LYS A 418 -16.75 -3.76 30.46
C LYS A 418 -16.91 -5.28 30.56
N PRO A 419 -15.83 -6.06 30.31
CA PRO A 419 -15.85 -7.49 30.53
C PRO A 419 -16.03 -7.78 32.03
N ALA A 420 -17.00 -8.62 32.38
CA ALA A 420 -17.38 -8.86 33.77
C ALA A 420 -16.91 -10.23 34.32
N GLY A 421 -16.26 -11.06 33.51
CA GLY A 421 -15.78 -12.38 33.91
C GLY A 421 -14.71 -12.92 32.97
N SER A 422 -14.16 -14.09 33.30
CA SER A 422 -13.05 -14.68 32.55
C SER A 422 -13.40 -14.95 31.08
N THR A 423 -14.59 -15.50 30.80
CA THR A 423 -15.04 -15.77 29.42
C THR A 423 -15.22 -14.48 28.62
N ASP A 424 -15.76 -13.42 29.23
CA ASP A 424 -15.90 -12.10 28.60
C ASP A 424 -14.52 -11.55 28.17
N LEU A 425 -13.50 -11.69 29.02
CA LEU A 425 -12.14 -11.20 28.74
C LEU A 425 -11.51 -11.93 27.55
N ILE A 426 -11.66 -13.25 27.49
CA ILE A 426 -11.10 -14.07 26.41
C ILE A 426 -11.73 -13.66 25.07
N ILE A 427 -13.07 -13.61 25.02
CA ILE A 427 -13.81 -13.21 23.81
C ILE A 427 -13.45 -11.78 23.41
N PHE A 428 -13.41 -10.84 24.37
CA PHE A 428 -13.12 -9.44 24.11
C PHE A 428 -11.71 -9.23 23.56
N LEU A 429 -10.68 -9.72 24.26
CA LEU A 429 -9.29 -9.45 23.94
C LEU A 429 -8.83 -10.17 22.67
N SER A 430 -9.29 -11.41 22.44
CA SER A 430 -8.98 -12.14 21.21
C SER A 430 -9.63 -11.50 19.98
N ALA A 431 -10.89 -11.06 20.07
CA ALA A 431 -11.58 -10.36 18.99
C ALA A 431 -10.92 -9.02 18.65
N HIS A 432 -10.62 -8.19 19.65
CA HIS A 432 -9.93 -6.91 19.43
C HIS A 432 -8.51 -7.11 18.92
N GLY A 433 -7.80 -8.10 19.46
CA GLY A 433 -6.48 -8.49 18.98
C GLY A 433 -6.52 -8.85 17.49
N ALA A 434 -7.48 -9.66 17.06
CA ALA A 434 -7.65 -10.01 15.66
C ALA A 434 -7.93 -8.80 14.76
N VAL A 435 -8.82 -7.89 15.17
CA VAL A 435 -9.17 -6.69 14.39
C VAL A 435 -8.00 -5.72 14.31
N ILE A 436 -7.33 -5.44 15.43
CA ILE A 436 -6.16 -4.55 15.48
C ILE A 436 -5.01 -5.16 14.67
N GLY A 437 -4.79 -6.47 14.80
CA GLY A 437 -3.80 -7.21 14.04
C GLY A 437 -4.09 -7.16 12.54
N ALA A 438 -5.33 -7.38 12.12
CA ALA A 438 -5.76 -7.25 10.73
C ALA A 438 -5.50 -5.84 10.19
N TRP A 439 -5.80 -4.82 10.99
CA TRP A 439 -5.55 -3.42 10.63
C TRP A 439 -4.06 -3.12 10.44
N PHE A 440 -3.18 -3.57 11.34
CA PHE A 440 -1.73 -3.49 11.12
C PHE A 440 -1.27 -4.29 9.89
N GLY A 441 -1.87 -5.46 9.67
CA GLY A 441 -1.61 -6.29 8.50
C GLY A 441 -2.05 -5.64 7.18
N ALA A 442 -2.91 -4.62 7.21
CA ALA A 442 -3.28 -3.85 6.03
C ALA A 442 -2.22 -2.79 5.67
N TRP A 443 -1.40 -2.36 6.63
CA TRP A 443 -0.42 -1.28 6.41
C TRP A 443 0.63 -1.56 5.34
N PRO A 444 1.15 -2.80 5.18
CA PRO A 444 2.10 -3.07 4.12
C PRO A 444 1.49 -3.09 2.72
N MET A 445 0.16 -3.13 2.57
CA MET A 445 -0.48 -3.25 1.25
C MET A 445 -0.26 -1.99 0.40
N PRO A 446 -0.47 -0.75 0.89
CA PRO A 446 -0.22 0.46 0.09
C PRO A 446 1.26 0.76 -0.14
N LEU A 447 2.17 0.12 0.61
CA LEU A 447 3.61 0.28 0.40
C LEU A 447 4.10 -0.47 -0.85
N ASP A 448 3.29 -1.41 -1.35
CA ASP A 448 3.46 -2.14 -2.60
C ASP A 448 4.91 -2.45 -2.96
N TRP A 449 5.52 -3.35 -2.17
CA TRP A 449 6.88 -3.82 -2.42
C TRP A 449 6.92 -4.92 -3.49
N GLU A 450 5.84 -5.07 -4.27
CA GLU A 450 5.69 -6.08 -5.31
C GLU A 450 5.91 -7.51 -4.76
N ARG A 451 5.50 -7.74 -3.50
CA ARG A 451 5.66 -9.04 -2.84
C ARG A 451 4.34 -9.79 -2.76
N PRO A 452 4.32 -11.10 -3.11
CA PRO A 452 3.11 -11.92 -3.03
C PRO A 452 2.44 -11.95 -1.66
N TRP A 453 3.19 -11.76 -0.56
CA TRP A 453 2.63 -11.73 0.79
C TRP A 453 1.87 -10.44 1.13
N GLN A 454 2.04 -9.35 0.35
CA GLN A 454 1.29 -8.10 0.52
C GLN A 454 -0.09 -8.12 -0.13
N GLU A 455 -0.38 -9.10 -1.01
CA GLU A 455 -1.67 -9.15 -1.72
C GLU A 455 -2.85 -9.33 -0.75
N TRP A 456 -4.01 -8.75 -1.09
CA TRP A 456 -5.24 -9.02 -0.35
C TRP A 456 -5.65 -10.50 -0.47
N PRO A 457 -6.06 -11.17 0.63
CA PRO A 457 -6.08 -10.74 2.04
C PRO A 457 -4.89 -11.30 2.85
N ILE A 458 -3.78 -11.68 2.23
CA ILE A 458 -2.69 -12.47 2.83
C ILE A 458 -2.07 -11.73 4.02
N CYS A 459 -1.57 -10.51 3.81
CA CYS A 459 -0.92 -9.74 4.87
C CYS A 459 -1.87 -9.44 6.05
N VAL A 460 -3.12 -9.09 5.72
CA VAL A 460 -4.20 -8.84 6.69
C VAL A 460 -4.53 -10.11 7.48
N THR A 461 -4.49 -11.28 6.84
CA THR A 461 -4.71 -12.57 7.51
C THR A 461 -3.60 -12.86 8.52
N TYR A 462 -2.34 -12.67 8.15
CA TYR A 462 -1.22 -12.85 9.08
C TYR A 462 -1.35 -11.92 10.28
N GLY A 463 -1.65 -10.65 10.04
CA GLY A 463 -1.92 -9.67 11.09
C GLY A 463 -3.04 -10.14 12.03
N ALA A 464 -4.16 -10.58 11.47
CA ALA A 464 -5.30 -11.07 12.24
C ALA A 464 -4.95 -12.27 13.13
N ILE A 465 -4.25 -13.27 12.59
CA ILE A 465 -3.87 -14.49 13.33
C ILE A 465 -2.88 -14.18 14.45
N ILE A 466 -1.88 -13.33 14.18
CA ILE A 466 -0.91 -12.89 15.20
C ILE A 466 -1.62 -12.11 16.30
N GLY A 467 -2.48 -11.15 15.91
CA GLY A 467 -3.26 -10.35 16.85
C GLY A 467 -4.20 -11.18 17.71
N TYR A 468 -4.90 -12.15 17.10
CA TYR A 468 -5.75 -13.12 17.81
C TYR A 468 -4.94 -13.92 18.83
N SER A 469 -3.77 -14.44 18.42
CA SER A 469 -2.88 -15.23 19.29
C SER A 469 -2.36 -14.41 20.47
N ILE A 470 -1.95 -13.15 20.25
CA ILE A 470 -1.56 -12.23 21.32
C ILE A 470 -2.74 -11.97 22.25
N GLY A 471 -3.94 -11.74 21.70
CA GLY A 471 -5.17 -11.54 22.46
C GLY A 471 -5.48 -12.72 23.39
N LEU A 472 -5.30 -13.96 22.92
CA LEU A 472 -5.44 -15.16 23.74
C LEU A 472 -4.45 -15.16 24.92
N VAL A 473 -3.15 -14.95 24.65
CA VAL A 473 -2.11 -14.95 25.69
C VAL A 473 -2.34 -13.85 26.72
N VAL A 474 -2.65 -12.64 26.27
CA VAL A 474 -2.94 -11.50 27.15
C VAL A 474 -4.19 -11.78 27.99
N SER A 475 -5.24 -12.35 27.39
CA SER A 475 -6.46 -12.70 28.12
C SER A 475 -6.22 -13.73 29.21
N PHE A 476 -5.38 -14.74 28.95
CA PHE A 476 -4.98 -15.71 29.96
C PHE A 476 -4.22 -15.05 31.11
N GLY A 477 -3.30 -14.14 30.80
CA GLY A 477 -2.58 -13.35 31.82
C GLY A 477 -3.53 -12.55 32.71
N PHE A 478 -4.54 -11.89 32.12
CA PHE A 478 -5.57 -11.18 32.89
C PHE A 478 -6.43 -12.12 33.74
N VAL A 479 -6.80 -13.30 33.23
CA VAL A 479 -7.55 -14.29 34.00
C VAL A 479 -6.74 -14.75 35.22
N VAL A 480 -5.45 -15.07 35.05
CA VAL A 480 -4.55 -15.45 36.16
C VAL A 480 -4.43 -14.32 37.18
N TYR A 481 -4.21 -13.09 36.72
CA TYR A 481 -4.08 -11.93 37.59
C TYR A 481 -5.35 -11.68 38.41
N ASN A 482 -6.52 -11.59 37.76
CA ASN A 482 -7.78 -11.32 38.43
C ASN A 482 -8.18 -12.44 39.37
N TYR A 483 -7.95 -13.71 39.00
CA TYR A 483 -8.19 -14.84 39.90
C TYR A 483 -7.40 -14.73 41.20
N ARG A 484 -6.10 -14.40 41.11
CA ARG A 484 -5.24 -14.22 42.30
C ARG A 484 -5.71 -13.05 43.18
N VAL A 485 -6.03 -11.90 42.58
CA VAL A 485 -6.48 -10.70 43.31
C VAL A 485 -7.82 -10.93 44.01
N HIS A 486 -8.73 -11.69 43.40
CA HIS A 486 -10.04 -11.96 44.02
C HIS A 486 -9.99 -13.07 45.07
N HIS A 487 -9.11 -14.07 44.93
CA HIS A 487 -8.91 -15.10 45.96
C HIS A 487 -8.17 -14.56 47.19
N THR A 488 -7.11 -13.76 47.01
CA THR A 488 -6.37 -13.16 48.14
C THR A 488 -7.15 -12.13 48.96
N LYS A 489 -8.30 -11.65 48.47
CA LYS A 489 -9.22 -10.78 49.22
C LYS A 489 -10.33 -11.54 49.94
N ALA A 490 -10.48 -12.84 49.67
CA ALA A 490 -11.50 -13.70 50.26
C ALA A 490 -10.95 -14.53 51.45
N ASP A 491 -9.63 -14.65 51.55
CA ASP A 491 -8.87 -15.13 52.72
C ASP A 491 -8.51 -13.95 53.64
#